data_AF-A0A0S4VJ18-F1
#
_entry.id   AF-A0A0S4VJ18-F1
#
_cell.length_a   1.000
_cell.length_b   1.000
_cell.length_c   1.000
_cell.angle_alpha   90.00
_cell.angle_beta   90.00
_cell.angle_gamma   90.00
#
_symmetry.space_group_name_H-M   'P 1'
#
loop_
_entity.id
_entity.type
_entity.pdbx_description
1 polymer ?
#
loop_
_entity_poly.entity_id
_entity_poly.type
_entity_poly.pdbx_seq_one_letter_code
_entity_poly.pdbx_strand_id
1 'polypeptide(L)'
;MTGRSIAWCEVIARLWPVDAVIGENGAFAMRVDALGHLASDFVDDAQTRLRNLERIREIGAEILRAVPGTALATDQAWHAADLAIDHAEQVPPLPQVAIRHIVDIMRTHGMHATVSSIHVNGWFGRHDKLSASIALGRRAFAMDLHAEREHWLFVGDSANDAAMFEFFPLSVGVANVLNVIDTLPVPPAYLTSDEGGAGFAEVAERILGARAPALPAPRP
;
A
#
# COMPACT_ATOMS: atom_id res chain seq x y z
N MET A 1 2.83 -0.76 -5.19
CA MET A 1 2.65 0.10 -3.99
C MET A 1 2.37 -0.83 -2.82
N THR A 2 2.88 -0.55 -1.63
CA THR A 2 2.82 -1.52 -0.51
C THR A 2 2.75 -0.83 0.85
N GLY A 3 2.21 -1.54 1.85
CA GLY A 3 2.31 -1.19 3.27
C GLY A 3 3.51 -1.85 3.97
N ARG A 4 4.37 -2.55 3.24
CA ARG A 4 5.59 -3.19 3.76
C ARG A 4 6.71 -2.15 3.98
N SER A 5 7.66 -2.53 4.83
CA SER A 5 8.83 -1.75 5.23
C SER A 5 9.70 -1.24 4.08
N ILE A 6 10.54 -0.26 4.38
CA ILE A 6 11.54 0.25 3.43
C ILE A 6 12.50 -0.81 2.92
N ALA A 7 12.84 -1.81 3.74
CA ALA A 7 13.71 -2.91 3.33
C ALA A 7 13.06 -3.76 2.24
N TRP A 8 11.77 -4.08 2.36
CA TRP A 8 11.02 -4.75 1.29
C TRP A 8 10.93 -3.89 0.04
N CYS A 9 10.74 -2.59 0.18
CA CYS A 9 10.69 -1.68 -0.96
C CYS A 9 12.01 -1.63 -1.72
N GLU A 10 13.15 -1.68 -1.02
CA GLU A 10 14.48 -1.77 -1.66
C GLU A 10 14.66 -3.05 -2.45
N VAL A 11 14.24 -4.20 -1.90
CA VAL A 11 14.29 -5.48 -2.62
C VAL A 11 13.47 -5.40 -3.91
N ILE A 12 12.24 -4.87 -3.84
CA ILE A 12 11.37 -4.73 -5.01
C ILE A 12 12.01 -3.77 -6.03
N ALA A 13 12.45 -2.59 -5.60
CA ALA A 13 13.01 -1.57 -6.49
C ALA A 13 14.27 -2.05 -7.23
N ARG A 14 15.07 -2.94 -6.62
CA ARG A 14 16.31 -3.45 -7.21
C ARG A 14 16.12 -4.70 -8.06
N LEU A 15 15.21 -5.60 -7.68
CA LEU A 15 15.13 -6.94 -8.26
C LEU A 15 13.99 -7.09 -9.26
N TRP A 16 12.94 -6.28 -9.17
CA TRP A 16 11.76 -6.41 -10.02
C TRP A 16 11.79 -5.36 -11.14
N PRO A 17 11.19 -5.66 -12.30
CA PRO A 17 11.14 -4.75 -13.44
C PRO A 17 10.06 -3.67 -13.23
N VAL A 18 10.24 -2.85 -12.20
CA VAL A 18 9.32 -1.75 -11.84
C VAL A 18 10.02 -0.41 -11.95
N ASP A 19 9.32 0.61 -12.44
CA ASP A 19 9.89 1.97 -12.55
C ASP A 19 10.03 2.65 -11.18
N ALA A 20 9.15 2.32 -10.23
CA ALA A 20 9.19 2.84 -8.88
C ALA A 20 8.35 1.99 -7.90
N VAL A 21 8.63 2.16 -6.60
CA VAL A 21 7.92 1.54 -5.49
C VAL A 21 7.45 2.62 -4.53
N ILE A 22 6.16 2.65 -4.20
CA ILE A 22 5.63 3.47 -3.10
C ILE A 22 5.46 2.56 -1.90
N GLY A 23 6.13 2.91 -0.79
CA GLY A 23 6.21 2.12 0.43
C GLY A 23 5.46 2.73 1.61
N GLU A 24 5.24 1.90 2.64
CA GLU A 24 4.63 2.29 3.92
C GLU A 24 3.40 3.19 3.76
N ASN A 25 2.45 2.74 2.94
CA ASN A 25 1.18 3.43 2.68
C ASN A 25 1.31 4.83 2.08
N GLY A 26 2.43 5.14 1.43
CA GLY A 26 2.66 6.43 0.78
C GLY A 26 3.68 7.33 1.48
N ALA A 27 4.35 6.86 2.53
CA ALA A 27 5.34 7.66 3.25
C ALA A 27 6.56 8.05 2.40
N PHE A 28 6.88 7.24 1.39
CA PHE A 28 7.95 7.52 0.44
C PHE A 28 7.73 6.81 -0.90
N ALA A 29 8.46 7.28 -1.91
CA ALA A 29 8.66 6.57 -3.16
C ALA A 29 10.14 6.26 -3.37
N MET A 30 10.43 5.10 -3.92
CA MET A 30 11.77 4.59 -4.18
C MET A 30 11.92 4.23 -5.65
N ARG A 31 13.04 4.59 -6.27
CA ARG A 31 13.36 4.26 -7.67
C ARG A 31 14.85 4.01 -7.83
N VAL A 32 15.19 3.23 -8.85
CA VAL A 32 16.57 3.11 -9.32
C VAL A 32 16.77 4.10 -10.47
N ASP A 33 17.75 4.99 -10.35
CA ASP A 33 18.06 5.95 -11.40
C ASP A 33 18.78 5.30 -12.59
N ALA A 34 18.99 6.06 -13.67
CA ALA A 34 19.66 5.58 -14.87
C ALA A 34 21.13 5.15 -14.64
N LEU A 35 21.73 5.51 -13.50
CA LEU A 35 23.08 5.11 -13.10
C LEU A 35 23.08 3.88 -12.17
N GLY A 36 21.91 3.33 -11.84
CA GLY A 36 21.77 2.18 -10.94
C GLY A 36 21.74 2.57 -9.45
N HIS A 37 21.66 3.86 -9.11
CA HIS A 37 21.58 4.30 -7.72
C HIS A 37 20.14 4.28 -7.21
N LEU A 38 19.98 3.89 -5.95
CA LEU A 38 18.70 3.92 -5.27
C LEU A 38 18.41 5.33 -4.76
N ALA A 39 17.32 5.93 -5.24
CA ALA A 39 16.79 7.18 -4.75
C ALA A 39 15.52 6.93 -3.92
N SER A 40 15.40 7.60 -2.78
CA SER A 40 14.21 7.54 -1.90
C SER A 40 13.70 8.95 -1.61
N ASP A 41 12.50 9.23 -2.08
CA ASP A 41 11.81 10.51 -1.89
C ASP A 41 10.76 10.35 -0.79
N PHE A 42 11.07 10.82 0.41
CA PHE A 42 10.13 10.84 1.53
C PHE A 42 9.15 12.01 1.42
N VAL A 43 7.94 11.81 1.96
CA VAL A 43 6.96 12.88 2.13
C VAL A 43 7.41 13.85 3.22
N ASP A 44 7.80 13.32 4.37
CA ASP A 44 8.27 14.10 5.51
C ASP A 44 9.77 14.39 5.42
N ASP A 45 10.17 15.58 5.88
CA ASP A 45 11.58 15.93 6.03
C ASP A 45 12.28 15.04 7.09
N ALA A 46 13.62 15.03 7.06
CA ALA A 46 14.41 14.18 7.95
C ALA A 46 14.17 14.43 9.45
N GLN A 47 13.98 15.69 9.86
CA GLN A 47 13.75 16.00 11.27
C GLN A 47 12.36 15.52 11.71
N THR A 48 11.35 15.71 10.87
CA THR A 48 9.99 15.23 11.12
C THR A 48 9.94 13.71 11.22
N ARG A 49 10.62 12.99 10.31
CA ARG A 49 10.72 11.52 10.38
C ARG A 49 11.38 11.03 11.66
N LEU A 50 12.50 11.64 12.09
CA LEU A 50 13.17 11.25 13.34
C LEU A 50 12.26 11.40 14.56
N ARG A 51 11.54 12.53 14.67
CA ARG A 51 10.56 12.75 15.75
C ARG A 51 9.41 11.74 15.69
N ASN A 52 8.90 11.44 14.48
CA ASN A 52 7.84 10.46 14.30
C ASN A 52 8.29 9.05 14.68
N LEU A 53 9.52 8.65 14.38
CA LEU A 53 10.10 7.36 14.77
C LEU A 53 10.28 7.19 16.28
N GLU A 54 10.56 8.26 17.02
CA GLU A 54 10.56 8.24 18.48
C GLU A 54 9.16 7.96 19.01
N ARG A 55 8.16 8.70 18.54
CA ARG A 55 6.75 8.53 18.93
C ARG A 55 6.21 7.14 18.56
N ILE A 56 6.55 6.64 17.38
CA ILE A 56 6.19 5.28 16.91
C ILE A 56 6.71 4.21 17.87
N ARG A 57 7.97 4.35 18.34
CA ARG A 57 8.55 3.40 19.31
C ARG A 57 7.81 3.43 20.65
N GLU A 58 7.47 4.61 21.14
CA GLU A 58 6.72 4.78 22.39
C GLU A 58 5.32 4.16 22.31
N ILE A 59 4.60 4.44 21.22
CA ILE A 59 3.24 3.93 20.99
C ILE A 59 3.27 2.42 20.76
N GLY A 60 4.26 1.89 20.05
CA GLY A 60 4.46 0.45 19.91
C GLY A 60 4.63 -0.23 21.27
N ALA A 61 5.46 0.33 22.16
CA ALA A 61 5.65 -0.20 23.51
C ALA A 61 4.38 -0.10 24.38
N GLU A 62 3.57 0.94 24.20
CA GLU A 62 2.26 1.07 24.84
C GLU A 62 1.29 -0.04 24.37
N ILE A 63 1.17 -0.23 23.06
CA ILE A 63 0.28 -1.24 22.47
C ILE A 63 0.65 -2.65 22.97
N LEU A 64 1.94 -2.99 23.00
CA LEU A 64 2.40 -4.29 23.51
C LEU A 64 2.01 -4.53 24.98
N ARG A 65 1.96 -3.48 25.81
CA ARG A 65 1.49 -3.59 27.20
C ARG A 65 -0.02 -3.65 27.31
N ALA A 66 -0.73 -2.89 26.47
CA ALA A 66 -2.18 -2.74 26.53
C ALA A 66 -2.93 -3.92 25.89
N VAL A 67 -2.30 -4.63 24.94
CA VAL A 67 -2.92 -5.70 24.17
C VAL A 67 -2.04 -6.96 24.20
N PRO A 68 -2.08 -7.75 25.29
CA PRO A 68 -1.32 -8.99 25.37
C PRO A 68 -1.65 -9.96 24.23
N GLY A 69 -0.62 -10.63 23.71
CA GLY A 69 -0.74 -11.57 22.58
C GLY A 69 -0.39 -10.96 21.21
N THR A 70 -0.32 -9.63 21.12
CA THR A 70 0.21 -8.94 19.94
C THR A 70 1.74 -8.86 19.95
N ALA A 71 2.34 -8.60 18.80
CA ALA A 71 3.76 -8.33 18.65
C ALA A 71 3.98 -7.14 17.71
N LEU A 72 5.19 -6.59 17.65
CA LEU A 72 5.59 -5.79 16.50
C LEU A 72 5.75 -6.73 15.30
N ALA A 73 5.47 -6.25 14.09
CA ALA A 73 5.83 -6.98 12.89
C ALA A 73 7.33 -7.31 12.90
N THR A 74 7.72 -8.46 12.36
CA THR A 74 9.12 -8.94 12.42
C THR A 74 10.09 -8.00 11.71
N ASP A 75 9.60 -7.26 10.71
CA ASP A 75 10.34 -6.26 9.97
C ASP A 75 10.18 -4.83 10.52
N GLN A 76 9.48 -4.61 11.64
CA GLN A 76 9.24 -3.27 12.24
C GLN A 76 10.51 -2.43 12.38
N ALA A 77 11.65 -3.06 12.69
CA ALA A 77 12.94 -2.37 12.82
C ALA A 77 13.39 -1.69 11.51
N TRP A 78 12.83 -2.10 10.38
CA TRP A 78 13.09 -1.60 9.04
C TRP A 78 11.96 -0.74 8.48
N HIS A 79 10.94 -0.41 9.27
CA HIS A 79 9.96 0.61 8.88
C HIS A 79 10.56 2.00 9.10
N ALA A 80 10.42 2.88 8.09
CA ALA A 80 11.00 4.21 8.08
C ALA A 80 10.05 5.31 8.59
N ALA A 81 8.74 5.06 8.58
CA ALA A 81 7.71 6.07 8.82
C ALA A 81 6.40 5.53 9.44
N ASP A 82 6.17 4.22 9.50
CA ASP A 82 4.97 3.66 10.14
C ASP A 82 5.26 2.57 11.20
N LEU A 83 4.21 2.25 11.95
CA LEU A 83 4.15 1.21 12.97
C LEU A 83 3.25 0.07 12.46
N ALA A 84 3.81 -1.11 12.32
CA ALA A 84 3.13 -2.36 12.02
C ALA A 84 3.07 -3.25 13.27
N ILE A 85 1.84 -3.48 13.74
CA ILE A 85 1.54 -4.38 14.85
C ILE A 85 1.02 -5.70 14.28
N ASP A 86 1.68 -6.79 14.63
CA ASP A 86 1.30 -8.14 14.26
C ASP A 86 0.13 -8.67 15.10
N HIS A 87 -0.93 -9.05 14.40
CA HIS A 87 -2.13 -9.63 14.97
C HIS A 87 -2.48 -11.01 14.40
N ALA A 88 -1.78 -11.50 13.36
CA ALA A 88 -2.05 -12.81 12.75
C ALA A 88 -0.95 -13.37 11.80
N GLU A 89 0.23 -12.75 11.64
CA GLU A 89 1.34 -13.27 10.81
C GLU A 89 2.20 -14.28 11.60
N GLN A 90 2.76 -13.86 12.72
CA GLN A 90 3.64 -14.68 13.59
C GLN A 90 3.03 -14.93 14.97
N VAL A 91 2.01 -14.17 15.35
CA VAL A 91 1.21 -14.41 16.55
C VAL A 91 -0.08 -15.17 16.20
N PRO A 92 -0.67 -15.92 17.15
CA PRO A 92 -2.01 -16.47 16.97
C PRO A 92 -3.01 -15.35 16.64
N PRO A 93 -3.96 -15.56 15.70
CA PRO A 93 -4.92 -14.54 15.31
C PRO A 93 -5.64 -13.91 16.51
N LEU A 94 -5.54 -12.58 16.62
CA LEU A 94 -6.20 -11.83 17.69
C LEU A 94 -7.70 -11.71 17.44
N PRO A 95 -8.51 -11.64 18.52
CA PRO A 95 -9.93 -11.35 18.37
C PRO A 95 -10.14 -9.90 17.91
N GLN A 96 -11.22 -9.66 17.17
CA GLN A 96 -11.56 -8.35 16.60
C GLN A 96 -11.60 -7.20 17.63
N VAL A 97 -11.96 -7.49 18.89
CA VAL A 97 -11.93 -6.48 19.97
C VAL A 97 -10.51 -6.01 20.29
N ALA A 98 -9.51 -6.90 20.23
CA ALA A 98 -8.11 -6.56 20.45
C ALA A 98 -7.57 -5.73 19.28
N ILE A 99 -7.88 -6.13 18.04
CA ILE A 99 -7.51 -5.37 16.83
C ILE A 99 -8.08 -3.94 16.89
N ARG A 100 -9.35 -3.78 17.27
CA ARG A 100 -9.94 -2.45 17.47
C ARG A 100 -9.24 -1.64 18.56
N HIS A 101 -8.86 -2.28 19.67
CA HIS A 101 -8.12 -1.59 20.73
C HIS A 101 -6.75 -1.07 20.25
N ILE A 102 -6.04 -1.84 19.43
CA ILE A 102 -4.78 -1.39 18.79
C ILE A 102 -5.03 -0.14 17.92
N VAL A 103 -6.06 -0.18 17.09
CA VAL A 103 -6.47 0.95 16.24
C VAL A 103 -6.83 2.19 17.06
N ASP A 104 -7.58 2.01 18.15
CA ASP A 104 -8.02 3.09 19.02
C ASP A 104 -6.83 3.76 19.74
N ILE A 105 -5.83 2.99 20.19
CA ILE A 105 -4.59 3.53 20.76
C ILE A 105 -3.86 4.38 19.71
N MET A 106 -3.62 3.84 18.51
CA MET A 106 -2.96 4.57 17.42
C MET A 106 -3.68 5.90 17.11
N ARG A 107 -5.01 5.86 16.96
CA ARG A 107 -5.83 7.05 16.66
C ARG A 107 -5.83 8.07 17.79
N THR A 108 -5.83 7.62 19.05
CA THR A 108 -5.74 8.50 20.23
C THR A 108 -4.45 9.30 20.24
N HIS A 109 -3.35 8.71 19.75
CA HIS A 109 -2.06 9.39 19.56
C HIS A 109 -1.97 10.24 18.29
N GLY A 110 -3.05 10.30 17.50
CA GLY A 110 -3.14 11.09 16.27
C GLY A 110 -2.54 10.39 15.05
N MET A 111 -2.37 9.06 15.07
CA MET A 111 -1.97 8.30 13.88
C MET A 111 -3.18 8.00 13.00
N HIS A 112 -2.94 7.97 11.69
CA HIS A 112 -3.79 7.17 10.81
C HIS A 112 -3.58 5.69 11.15
N ALA A 113 -4.62 4.87 10.99
CA ALA A 113 -4.54 3.45 11.28
C ALA A 113 -5.39 2.65 10.30
N THR A 114 -4.80 1.61 9.71
CA THR A 114 -5.46 0.68 8.78
C THR A 114 -5.21 -0.74 9.22
N VAL A 115 -6.22 -1.59 9.04
CA VAL A 115 -6.17 -3.00 9.39
C VAL A 115 -6.08 -3.81 8.10
N SER A 116 -5.06 -4.66 8.02
CA SER A 116 -4.94 -5.72 7.01
C SER A 116 -5.26 -7.08 7.64
N SER A 117 -5.21 -8.15 6.84
CA SER A 117 -5.42 -9.52 7.32
C SER A 117 -4.43 -9.97 8.40
N ILE A 118 -3.25 -9.35 8.46
CA ILE A 118 -2.14 -9.78 9.35
C ILE A 118 -1.58 -8.68 10.24
N HIS A 119 -1.62 -7.42 9.79
CA HIS A 119 -1.07 -6.28 10.52
C HIS A 119 -2.08 -5.16 10.74
N VAL A 120 -1.94 -4.44 11.85
CA VAL A 120 -2.45 -3.07 11.99
C VAL A 120 -1.30 -2.12 11.70
N ASN A 121 -1.41 -1.33 10.64
CA ASN A 121 -0.43 -0.30 10.30
C ASN A 121 -0.94 1.05 10.80
N GLY A 122 -0.06 1.87 11.37
CA GLY A 122 -0.37 3.26 11.67
C GLY A 122 0.80 4.20 11.47
N TRP A 123 0.50 5.43 11.06
CA TRP A 123 1.51 6.44 10.71
C TRP A 123 1.05 7.86 11.03
N PHE A 124 2.01 8.78 11.07
CA PHE A 124 1.75 10.22 11.19
C PHE A 124 1.76 10.92 9.83
N GLY A 125 1.08 12.06 9.77
CA GLY A 125 0.97 12.85 8.53
C GLY A 125 -0.29 12.50 7.76
N ARG A 126 -0.42 13.03 6.54
CA ARG A 126 -1.63 12.91 5.71
C ARG A 126 -1.40 12.16 4.41
N HIS A 127 -0.26 11.48 4.31
CA HIS A 127 0.07 10.72 3.12
C HIS A 127 -0.79 9.48 3.02
N ASP A 128 -1.07 9.11 1.79
CA ASP A 128 -1.73 7.88 1.39
C ASP A 128 -1.15 7.44 0.03
N LYS A 129 -1.61 6.28 -0.46
CA LYS A 129 -1.20 5.72 -1.75
C LYS A 129 -1.45 6.71 -2.90
N LEU A 130 -2.56 7.45 -2.89
CA LEU A 130 -2.95 8.35 -3.96
C LEU A 130 -2.08 9.60 -4.03
N SER A 131 -1.95 10.32 -2.91
CA SER A 131 -1.12 11.52 -2.81
C SER A 131 0.34 11.22 -3.13
N ALA A 132 0.86 10.07 -2.69
CA ALA A 132 2.20 9.60 -3.04
C ALA A 132 2.33 9.32 -4.55
N SER A 133 1.33 8.68 -5.18
CA SER A 133 1.30 8.45 -6.64
C SER A 133 1.30 9.75 -7.43
N ILE A 134 0.46 10.71 -7.06
CA ILE A 134 0.39 12.03 -7.72
C ILE A 134 1.73 12.77 -7.59
N ALA A 135 2.32 12.77 -6.40
CA ALA A 135 3.62 13.41 -6.16
C ALA A 135 4.75 12.72 -6.94
N LEU A 136 4.72 11.39 -7.06
CA LEU A 136 5.69 10.62 -7.83
C LEU A 136 5.55 10.86 -9.33
N GLY A 137 4.33 10.78 -9.87
CA GLY A 137 4.04 11.05 -11.29
C GLY A 137 4.59 12.40 -11.73
N ARG A 138 4.34 13.45 -10.95
CA ARG A 138 4.83 14.80 -11.23
C ARG A 138 6.35 14.91 -11.15
N ARG A 139 6.97 14.39 -10.08
CA ARG A 139 8.40 14.60 -9.80
C ARG A 139 9.33 13.72 -10.62
N ALA A 140 8.96 12.46 -10.84
CA ALA A 140 9.84 11.47 -11.45
C ALA A 140 9.52 11.19 -12.92
N PHE A 141 8.25 11.37 -13.33
CA PHE A 141 7.78 10.96 -14.65
C PHE A 141 7.21 12.10 -15.50
N ALA A 142 7.20 13.33 -14.97
CA ALA A 142 6.59 14.50 -15.63
C ALA A 142 5.12 14.28 -16.06
N MET A 143 4.39 13.47 -15.28
CA MET A 143 2.99 13.09 -15.53
C MET A 143 2.04 13.86 -14.61
N ASP A 144 0.90 14.29 -15.14
CA ASP A 144 -0.22 14.78 -14.32
C ASP A 144 -1.32 13.72 -14.24
N LEU A 145 -1.29 12.91 -13.19
CA LEU A 145 -2.26 11.82 -13.00
C LEU A 145 -3.72 12.29 -12.96
N HIS A 146 -3.98 13.56 -12.60
CA HIS A 146 -5.34 14.11 -12.69
C HIS A 146 -5.83 14.22 -14.13
N ALA A 147 -4.97 14.70 -15.03
CA ALA A 147 -5.31 14.88 -16.44
C ALA A 147 -5.37 13.54 -17.19
N GLU A 148 -4.61 12.54 -16.73
CA GLU A 148 -4.44 11.29 -17.45
C GLU A 148 -5.12 10.09 -16.81
N ARG A 149 -5.92 10.25 -15.75
CA ARG A 149 -6.48 9.14 -14.95
C ARG A 149 -7.17 8.04 -15.76
N GLU A 150 -7.70 8.34 -16.94
CA GLU A 150 -8.35 7.35 -17.83
C GLU A 150 -7.35 6.41 -18.53
N HIS A 151 -6.08 6.78 -18.63
CA HIS A 151 -5.00 5.98 -19.20
C HIS A 151 -4.31 5.08 -18.17
N TRP A 152 -4.68 5.20 -16.89
CA TRP A 152 -4.08 4.47 -15.79
C TRP A 152 -5.02 3.41 -15.27
N LEU A 153 -4.47 2.22 -15.05
CA LEU A 153 -5.17 1.13 -14.38
C LEU A 153 -4.59 0.95 -12.99
N PHE A 154 -5.46 0.88 -11.99
CA PHE A 154 -5.10 0.59 -10.61
C PHE A 154 -5.56 -0.81 -10.21
N VAL A 155 -4.71 -1.58 -9.54
CA VAL A 155 -5.05 -2.88 -8.94
C VAL A 155 -4.79 -2.81 -7.45
N GLY A 156 -5.80 -3.14 -6.64
CA GLY A 156 -5.73 -3.12 -5.19
C GLY A 156 -6.56 -4.23 -4.56
N ASP A 157 -6.47 -4.37 -3.25
CA ASP A 157 -7.05 -5.51 -2.51
C ASP A 157 -7.62 -5.14 -1.14
N SER A 158 -7.36 -3.93 -0.64
CA SER A 158 -7.54 -3.61 0.76
C SER A 158 -8.11 -2.21 1.01
N ALA A 159 -8.56 -1.96 2.24
CA ALA A 159 -9.24 -0.70 2.59
C ALA A 159 -8.33 0.54 2.44
N ASN A 160 -7.00 0.38 2.53
CA ASN A 160 -6.06 1.48 2.29
C ASN A 160 -5.93 1.85 0.79
N ASP A 161 -6.58 1.11 -0.11
CA ASP A 161 -6.70 1.41 -1.53
C ASP A 161 -7.96 2.22 -1.89
N ALA A 162 -8.82 2.54 -0.91
CA ALA A 162 -10.09 3.24 -1.14
C ALA A 162 -9.94 4.52 -1.98
N ALA A 163 -8.96 5.37 -1.65
CA ALA A 163 -8.69 6.59 -2.41
C ALA A 163 -8.24 6.31 -3.86
N MET A 164 -7.55 5.18 -4.09
CA MET A 164 -7.12 4.77 -5.43
C MET A 164 -8.32 4.26 -6.24
N PHE A 165 -9.20 3.46 -5.64
CA PHE A 165 -10.43 2.98 -6.28
C PHE A 165 -11.35 4.13 -6.70
N GLU A 166 -11.49 5.15 -5.85
CA GLU A 166 -12.28 6.35 -6.15
C GLU A 166 -11.64 7.20 -7.26
N PHE A 167 -10.32 7.32 -7.27
CA PHE A 167 -9.62 8.22 -8.19
C PHE A 167 -9.55 7.70 -9.63
N PHE A 168 -9.18 6.42 -9.79
CA PHE A 168 -8.95 5.81 -11.11
C PHE A 168 -10.24 5.17 -11.66
N PRO A 169 -10.72 5.60 -12.85
CA PRO A 169 -11.87 4.95 -13.50
C PRO A 169 -11.64 3.49 -13.83
N LEU A 170 -10.40 3.12 -14.21
CA LEU A 170 -9.99 1.75 -14.46
C LEU A 170 -9.39 1.15 -13.18
N SER A 171 -10.21 1.03 -12.15
CA SER A 171 -9.82 0.42 -10.89
C SER A 171 -10.27 -1.03 -10.79
N VAL A 172 -9.37 -1.92 -10.38
CA VAL A 172 -9.59 -3.35 -10.27
C VAL A 172 -9.30 -3.81 -8.86
N GLY A 173 -10.27 -4.46 -8.23
CA GLY A 173 -10.07 -5.17 -6.98
C GLY A 173 -9.74 -6.63 -7.24
N VAL A 174 -8.64 -7.14 -6.66
CA VAL A 174 -8.47 -8.60 -6.61
C VAL A 174 -9.44 -9.20 -5.59
N ALA A 175 -9.76 -10.50 -5.68
CA ALA A 175 -10.89 -11.09 -4.95
C ALA A 175 -10.85 -10.87 -3.42
N ASN A 176 -9.66 -10.68 -2.81
CA ASN A 176 -9.52 -10.32 -1.39
C ASN A 176 -10.27 -9.05 -0.99
N VAL A 177 -10.49 -8.13 -1.93
CA VAL A 177 -11.22 -6.87 -1.70
C VAL A 177 -12.63 -7.13 -1.22
N LEU A 178 -13.23 -8.28 -1.56
CA LEU A 178 -14.59 -8.66 -1.12
C LEU A 178 -14.70 -8.73 0.41
N ASN A 179 -13.59 -9.00 1.11
CA ASN A 179 -13.57 -9.01 2.58
C ASN A 179 -13.75 -7.61 3.20
N VAL A 180 -13.52 -6.55 2.43
CA VAL A 180 -13.57 -5.15 2.88
C VAL A 180 -14.47 -4.27 2.02
N ILE A 181 -15.11 -4.82 0.97
CA ILE A 181 -15.80 -4.05 -0.06
C ILE A 181 -16.94 -3.17 0.50
N ASP A 182 -17.66 -3.69 1.50
CA ASP A 182 -18.75 -2.96 2.17
C ASP A 182 -18.26 -1.78 3.03
N THR A 183 -16.94 -1.71 3.28
CA THR A 183 -16.32 -0.60 4.01
C THR A 183 -15.77 0.48 3.08
N LEU A 184 -15.72 0.22 1.77
CA LEU A 184 -15.18 1.15 0.78
C LEU A 184 -16.22 2.23 0.44
N PRO A 185 -15.86 3.53 0.42
CA PRO A 185 -16.75 4.59 -0.05
C PRO A 185 -17.15 4.41 -1.52
N VAL A 186 -16.17 4.01 -2.34
CA VAL A 186 -16.34 3.70 -3.76
C VAL A 186 -15.68 2.35 -4.03
N PRO A 187 -16.42 1.33 -4.48
CA PRO A 187 -15.84 0.03 -4.84
C PRO A 187 -15.03 0.13 -6.15
N PRO A 188 -14.09 -0.79 -6.40
CA PRO A 188 -13.40 -0.86 -7.68
C PRO A 188 -14.39 -1.09 -8.85
N ALA A 189 -14.07 -0.55 -10.02
CA ALA A 189 -14.89 -0.69 -11.22
C ALA A 189 -14.96 -2.15 -11.74
N TYR A 190 -13.92 -2.93 -11.50
CA TYR A 190 -13.81 -4.33 -11.91
C TYR A 190 -13.33 -5.21 -10.76
N LEU A 191 -13.66 -6.50 -10.83
CA LEU A 191 -13.22 -7.52 -9.87
C LEU A 191 -12.60 -8.70 -10.62
N THR A 192 -11.51 -9.24 -10.09
CA THR A 192 -10.94 -10.51 -10.56
C THR A 192 -11.62 -11.68 -9.88
N SER A 193 -11.47 -12.87 -10.46
CA SER A 193 -11.98 -14.11 -9.85
C SER A 193 -11.07 -14.61 -8.73
N ASP A 194 -9.75 -14.45 -8.92
CA ASP A 194 -8.73 -14.95 -7.99
C ASP A 194 -8.19 -13.88 -7.03
N GLU A 195 -7.57 -14.35 -5.94
CA GLU A 195 -6.96 -13.55 -4.89
C GLU A 195 -5.49 -13.21 -5.18
N GLY A 196 -5.00 -12.13 -4.56
CA GLY A 196 -3.59 -11.74 -4.52
C GLY A 196 -2.90 -11.74 -5.88
N GLY A 197 -1.75 -12.43 -5.95
CA GLY A 197 -0.95 -12.51 -7.17
C GLY A 197 -1.63 -13.21 -8.34
N ALA A 198 -2.53 -14.16 -8.08
CA ALA A 198 -3.30 -14.83 -9.13
C ALA A 198 -4.34 -13.88 -9.74
N GLY A 199 -5.04 -13.11 -8.91
CA GLY A 199 -5.90 -12.02 -9.38
C GLY A 199 -5.14 -10.99 -10.20
N PHE A 200 -3.95 -10.58 -9.76
CA PHE A 200 -3.10 -9.68 -10.54
C PHE A 200 -2.70 -10.28 -11.91
N ALA A 201 -2.39 -11.58 -11.97
CA ALA A 201 -2.09 -12.26 -13.21
C ALA A 201 -3.28 -12.26 -14.19
N GLU A 202 -4.51 -12.45 -13.69
CA GLU A 202 -5.73 -12.32 -14.50
C GLU A 202 -5.82 -10.94 -15.17
N VAL A 203 -5.54 -9.86 -14.43
CA VAL A 203 -5.53 -8.50 -14.99
C VAL A 203 -4.48 -8.36 -16.08
N ALA A 204 -3.26 -8.85 -15.83
CA ALA A 204 -2.17 -8.78 -16.80
C ALA A 204 -2.51 -9.53 -18.09
N GLU A 205 -3.09 -10.72 -17.99
CA GLU A 205 -3.53 -11.52 -19.15
C GLU A 205 -4.60 -10.81 -19.96
N ARG A 206 -5.57 -10.15 -19.31
CA ARG A 206 -6.61 -9.35 -20.00
C ARG A 206 -5.99 -8.19 -20.78
N ILE A 207 -5.04 -7.48 -20.19
CA ILE A 207 -4.35 -6.36 -20.86
C ILE A 207 -3.53 -6.88 -22.04
N LEU A 208 -2.76 -7.96 -21.86
CA LEU A 208 -1.96 -8.55 -22.93
C LEU A 208 -2.83 -9.06 -24.08
N GLY A 209 -3.96 -9.70 -23.78
CA GLY A 209 -4.94 -10.15 -24.77
C GLY A 209 -5.55 -9.00 -25.57
N ALA A 210 -5.86 -7.87 -24.92
CA ALA A 210 -6.37 -6.68 -25.59
C ALA A 210 -5.31 -5.96 -26.46
N ARG A 211 -4.03 -6.11 -26.13
CA ARG A 211 -2.90 -5.55 -26.89
C ARG A 211 -2.47 -6.41 -28.07
N ALA A 212 -2.79 -7.70 -28.07
CA ALA A 212 -2.55 -8.56 -29.22
C ALA A 212 -3.31 -8.00 -30.43
N PRO A 213 -2.67 -7.86 -31.62
CA PRO A 213 -3.39 -7.40 -32.80
C PRO A 213 -4.56 -8.34 -33.03
N ALA A 214 -5.77 -7.77 -33.18
CA ALA A 214 -6.93 -8.54 -33.61
C ALA A 214 -6.52 -9.32 -34.86
N LEU A 215 -6.47 -10.66 -34.78
CA LEU A 215 -6.26 -11.48 -35.95
C LEU A 215 -7.33 -11.06 -36.98
N PRO A 216 -6.95 -10.70 -38.22
CA PRO A 216 -7.94 -10.32 -39.21
C PRO A 216 -8.94 -11.46 -39.34
N ALA A 217 -10.23 -11.13 -39.25
CA ALA A 217 -11.30 -12.10 -39.44
C ALA A 217 -11.05 -12.90 -40.74
N PRO A 218 -11.28 -14.22 -40.75
CA PRO A 218 -11.12 -15.00 -41.96
C PRO A 218 -11.99 -14.37 -43.06
N ARG A 219 -11.35 -14.00 -44.18
CA ARG A 219 -12.09 -13.50 -45.34
C ARG A 219 -13.00 -14.61 -45.86
N PRO A 220 -14.25 -14.29 -46.26
CA PRO A 220 -15.22 -15.25 -46.77
C PRO A 220 -14.74 -15.93 -48.06
#